data_AF-A0A0D2U4H4-F1
#
_entry.id   AF-A0A0D2U4H4-F1
#
_cell.length_a   1.000
_cell.length_b   1.000
_cell.length_c   1.000
_cell.angle_alpha   90.00
_cell.angle_beta   90.00
_cell.angle_gamma   90.00
#
_symmetry.space_group_name_H-M   'P 1'
#
loop_
_entity.id
_entity.type
_entity.pdbx_description
1 polymer ?
#
loop_
_entity_poly.entity_id
_entity_poly.type
_entity_poly.pdbx_seq_one_letter_code
_entity_poly.pdbx_strand_id
1 'polypeptide(L)'
;MKSLPSISMHFLIFLFFFLHPIPTLGSTVYDTSPTDYIRTSCSATLYPDICYTSLSGYANPVQQDPARLARIAIGVSLSKARRMASYVSNLTRETAYGADPQASAALHDCFSNMDDAVDEIHGSLRQMRRLVAPGSESFRFQMGNVQTWMSAALTDEETCTDGFEDVREGPLKTEVYERAVEVKKLTSNALALVNSYAEKAVSLSFVNGAKFTELT
;
A
#
# COMPACT_ATOMS: atom_id res chain seq x y z
N MET A 1 -24.29 -43.17 65.56
CA MET A 1 -23.41 -41.98 65.51
C MET A 1 -22.89 -41.87 64.08
N LYS A 2 -23.26 -40.84 63.32
CA LYS A 2 -22.78 -40.61 61.94
C LYS A 2 -21.81 -39.43 61.97
N SER A 3 -20.60 -39.66 61.49
CA SER A 3 -19.52 -38.69 61.35
C SER A 3 -19.76 -37.74 60.17
N LEU A 4 -19.57 -36.44 60.36
CA LEU A 4 -19.56 -35.42 59.31
C LEU A 4 -18.18 -35.34 58.62
N PRO A 5 -18.10 -35.06 57.31
CA PRO A 5 -16.82 -34.97 56.60
C PRO A 5 -16.14 -33.62 56.86
N SER A 6 -14.82 -33.66 57.04
CA SER A 6 -13.96 -32.49 57.18
C SER A 6 -13.75 -31.84 55.80
N ILE A 7 -14.26 -30.63 55.62
CA ILE A 7 -14.10 -29.85 54.39
C ILE A 7 -12.71 -29.21 54.39
N SER A 8 -11.88 -29.58 53.41
CA SER A 8 -10.49 -29.12 53.26
C SER A 8 -10.42 -27.63 52.94
N MET A 9 -9.60 -26.89 53.71
CA MET A 9 -9.32 -25.45 53.59
C MET A 9 -8.74 -25.00 52.23
N HIS A 10 -8.47 -25.92 51.30
CA HIS A 10 -7.98 -25.59 49.96
C HIS A 10 -9.11 -25.22 48.98
N PHE A 11 -10.35 -25.65 49.26
CA PHE A 11 -11.51 -25.35 48.39
C PHE A 11 -11.97 -23.89 48.50
N LEU A 12 -11.74 -23.24 49.66
CA LEU A 12 -12.12 -21.85 49.90
C LEU A 12 -11.19 -20.84 49.21
N ILE A 13 -9.94 -21.20 48.92
CA ILE A 13 -8.96 -20.32 48.27
C ILE A 13 -9.23 -20.22 46.76
N PHE A 14 -9.75 -21.27 46.13
CA PHE A 14 -10.09 -21.26 44.71
C PHE A 14 -11.29 -20.36 44.37
N LEU A 15 -12.22 -20.14 45.31
CA LEU A 15 -13.38 -19.27 45.11
C LEU A 15 -13.06 -17.76 45.17
N PHE A 16 -11.94 -17.36 45.79
CA PHE A 16 -11.54 -15.95 45.88
C PHE A 16 -10.75 -15.44 44.67
N PHE A 17 -10.19 -16.32 43.84
CA PHE A 17 -9.55 -15.91 42.57
C PHE A 17 -10.54 -15.56 41.46
N PHE A 18 -11.82 -15.90 41.60
CA PHE A 18 -12.87 -15.57 40.62
C PHE A 18 -13.61 -14.25 40.87
N LEU A 19 -13.27 -13.53 41.95
CA LEU A 19 -13.92 -12.26 42.34
C LEU A 19 -12.98 -11.06 42.31
N HIS A 20 -11.88 -11.13 41.56
CA HIS A 20 -11.14 -9.91 41.22
C HIS A 20 -11.90 -9.20 40.10
N PRO A 21 -12.35 -7.94 40.30
CA PRO A 21 -12.89 -7.14 39.21
C PRO A 21 -11.80 -7.03 38.16
N ILE A 22 -12.03 -7.61 36.97
CA ILE A 22 -11.17 -7.41 35.81
C ILE A 22 -11.17 -5.89 35.59
N PRO A 23 -10.01 -5.21 35.64
CA PRO A 23 -9.96 -3.82 35.21
C PRO A 23 -10.40 -3.82 33.75
N THR A 24 -11.62 -3.36 33.50
CA THR A 24 -12.08 -3.06 32.16
C THR A 24 -11.21 -1.91 31.69
N LEU A 25 -10.16 -2.25 30.95
CA LEU A 25 -9.45 -1.27 30.16
C LEU A 25 -10.49 -0.76 29.17
N GLY A 26 -11.13 0.35 29.52
CA GLY A 26 -12.01 1.06 28.61
C GLY A 26 -11.16 1.43 27.42
N SER A 27 -11.27 0.66 26.34
CA SER A 27 -10.78 1.06 25.04
C SER A 27 -11.53 2.34 24.71
N THR A 28 -10.92 3.48 25.02
CA THR A 28 -11.31 4.74 24.41
C THR A 28 -11.15 4.48 22.92
N VAL A 29 -12.26 4.30 22.21
CA VAL A 29 -12.28 4.37 20.76
C VAL A 29 -11.86 5.79 20.45
N TYR A 30 -10.56 6.00 20.29
CA TYR A 30 -10.03 7.24 19.74
C TYR A 30 -10.61 7.30 18.33
N ASP A 31 -11.61 8.15 18.16
CA ASP A 31 -12.09 8.53 16.84
C ASP A 31 -10.93 9.26 16.15
N THR A 32 -10.07 8.49 15.48
CA THR A 32 -8.89 9.02 14.81
C THR A 32 -9.36 9.84 13.62
N SER A 33 -8.93 11.09 13.49
CA SER A 33 -9.35 11.86 12.32
C SER A 33 -8.92 11.14 11.03
N PRO A 34 -9.64 11.27 9.90
CA PRO A 34 -9.21 10.69 8.63
C PRO A 34 -7.77 11.06 8.24
N THR A 35 -7.32 12.25 8.63
CA THR A 35 -5.93 12.69 8.46
C THR A 35 -4.95 11.89 9.33
N ASP A 36 -5.29 11.64 10.60
CA ASP A 36 -4.48 10.82 11.51
C ASP A 36 -4.44 9.35 11.06
N TYR A 37 -5.54 8.86 10.48
CA TYR A 37 -5.59 7.54 9.86
C TYR A 37 -4.61 7.43 8.70
N ILE A 38 -4.56 8.43 7.81
CA ILE A 38 -3.57 8.48 6.71
C ILE A 38 -2.15 8.52 7.28
N ARG A 39 -1.89 9.37 8.28
CA ARG A 39 -0.57 9.46 8.93
C ARG A 39 -0.12 8.12 9.50
N THR A 40 -1.01 7.45 10.22
CA THR A 40 -0.74 6.14 10.82
C THR A 40 -0.47 5.10 9.74
N SER A 41 -1.30 5.06 8.70
CA SER A 41 -1.13 4.13 7.58
C SER A 41 0.19 4.36 6.82
N CYS A 42 0.58 5.61 6.62
CA CYS A 42 1.83 5.98 5.97
C CYS A 42 3.08 5.68 6.81
N SER A 43 2.96 5.58 8.14
CA SER A 43 4.12 5.27 9.01
C SER A 43 4.72 3.89 8.76
N ALA A 44 3.96 2.97 8.15
CA ALA A 44 4.40 1.63 7.80
C ALA A 44 4.98 1.52 6.38
N THR A 45 5.09 2.63 5.64
CA THR A 45 5.64 2.62 4.27
C THR A 45 7.12 3.00 4.25
N LEU A 46 7.80 2.70 3.15
CA LEU A 46 9.23 3.01 2.99
C LEU A 46 9.52 4.52 2.93
N TYR A 47 8.56 5.32 2.42
CA TYR A 47 8.68 6.77 2.33
C TYR A 47 7.51 7.49 3.02
N PRO A 48 7.47 7.51 4.37
CA PRO A 48 6.32 7.98 5.14
C PRO A 48 5.92 9.43 4.88
N ASP A 49 6.90 10.34 4.76
CA ASP A 49 6.62 11.76 4.55
C ASP A 49 6.00 12.02 3.18
N ILE A 50 6.50 11.34 2.14
CA ILE A 50 5.96 11.43 0.77
C ILE A 50 4.57 10.78 0.73
N CYS A 51 4.37 9.67 1.42
CA CYS A 51 3.06 9.03 1.55
C CYS A 51 2.06 10.01 2.16
N TYR A 52 2.38 10.59 3.32
CA TYR A 52 1.47 11.46 4.04
C TYR A 52 1.17 12.75 3.26
N THR A 53 2.20 13.44 2.78
CA THR A 53 2.04 14.72 2.07
C THR A 53 1.26 14.58 0.76
N SER A 54 1.43 13.45 0.04
CA SER A 54 0.69 13.19 -1.19
C SER A 54 -0.76 12.75 -0.95
N LEU A 55 -1.10 12.24 0.24
CA LEU A 55 -2.41 11.66 0.53
C LEU A 55 -3.27 12.48 1.51
N SER A 56 -2.69 13.35 2.33
CA SER A 56 -3.42 14.06 3.39
C SER A 56 -4.56 14.94 2.85
N GLY A 57 -4.41 15.49 1.63
CA GLY A 57 -5.47 16.24 0.94
C GLY A 57 -6.71 15.39 0.57
N TYR A 58 -6.58 14.06 0.63
CA TYR A 58 -7.64 13.10 0.36
C TYR A 58 -8.26 12.50 1.64
N ALA A 59 -8.02 13.09 2.82
CA ALA A 59 -8.58 12.64 4.09
C ALA A 59 -10.09 12.38 4.03
N ASN A 60 -10.88 13.32 3.50
CA ASN A 60 -12.34 13.18 3.39
C ASN A 60 -12.78 11.98 2.52
N PRO A 61 -12.29 11.79 1.28
CA PRO A 61 -12.68 10.62 0.49
C PRO A 61 -12.10 9.30 1.02
N VAL A 62 -10.93 9.32 1.69
CA VAL A 62 -10.34 8.13 2.34
C VAL A 62 -11.15 7.70 3.56
N GLN A 63 -11.56 8.65 4.40
CA GLN A 63 -12.05 8.38 5.76
C GLN A 63 -11.04 7.51 6.54
N GLN A 64 -11.48 6.37 7.07
CA GLN A 64 -10.62 5.37 7.72
C GLN A 64 -10.64 4.03 6.95
N ASP A 65 -10.90 4.08 5.64
CA ASP A 65 -11.11 2.90 4.81
C ASP A 65 -9.80 2.50 4.08
N PRO A 66 -9.22 1.32 4.38
CA PRO A 66 -7.94 0.90 3.80
C PRO A 66 -8.05 0.64 2.30
N ALA A 67 -9.21 0.20 1.80
CA ALA A 67 -9.42 -0.02 0.37
C ALA A 67 -9.44 1.32 -0.38
N ARG A 68 -10.10 2.33 0.20
CA ARG A 68 -10.12 3.70 -0.37
C ARG A 68 -8.74 4.33 -0.34
N LEU A 69 -8.00 4.17 0.76
CA LEU A 69 -6.64 4.67 0.88
C LEU A 69 -5.72 4.07 -0.21
N ALA A 70 -5.70 2.73 -0.33
CA ALA A 70 -4.92 2.05 -1.36
C ALA A 70 -5.31 2.50 -2.77
N ARG A 71 -6.62 2.61 -3.07
CA ARG A 71 -7.12 3.06 -4.37
C ARG A 71 -6.69 4.50 -4.69
N ILE A 72 -6.70 5.40 -3.71
CA ILE A 72 -6.29 6.79 -3.88
C ILE A 72 -4.78 6.86 -4.09
N ALA A 73 -3.99 6.09 -3.32
CA ALA A 73 -2.55 6.00 -3.50
C ALA A 73 -2.15 5.54 -4.91
N ILE A 74 -2.76 4.47 -5.42
CA ILE A 74 -2.57 4.03 -6.82
C ILE A 74 -2.93 5.15 -7.81
N GLY A 75 -4.03 5.88 -7.55
CA GLY A 75 -4.44 6.99 -8.40
C GLY A 75 -3.44 8.15 -8.44
N VAL A 76 -2.83 8.47 -7.30
CA VAL A 76 -1.76 9.48 -7.20
C VAL A 76 -0.51 9.01 -7.96
N SER A 77 -0.07 7.76 -7.75
CA SER A 77 1.05 7.16 -8.49
C SER A 77 0.80 7.19 -9.99
N LEU A 78 -0.39 6.80 -10.45
CA LEU A 78 -0.76 6.83 -11.88
C LEU A 78 -0.66 8.23 -12.47
N SER A 79 -1.10 9.25 -11.73
CA SER A 79 -1.01 10.63 -12.20
C SER A 79 0.45 11.07 -12.36
N LYS A 80 1.33 10.65 -11.45
CA LYS A 80 2.76 11.00 -11.53
C LYS A 80 3.46 10.22 -12.64
N ALA A 81 3.23 8.92 -12.76
CA ALA A 81 3.78 8.08 -13.83
C ALA A 81 3.41 8.63 -15.22
N ARG A 82 2.14 9.01 -15.45
CA ARG A 82 1.71 9.65 -16.71
C ARG A 82 2.44 10.95 -17.02
N ARG A 83 2.67 11.79 -16.00
CA ARG A 83 3.43 13.03 -16.17
C ARG A 83 4.89 12.72 -16.52
N MET A 84 5.47 11.67 -15.94
CA MET A 84 6.82 11.24 -16.24
C MET A 84 6.94 10.69 -17.66
N ALA A 85 6.04 9.78 -18.07
CA ALA A 85 5.99 9.27 -19.45
C ALA A 85 5.87 10.42 -20.48
N SER A 86 4.98 11.39 -20.23
CA SER A 86 4.85 12.57 -21.09
C SER A 86 6.10 13.45 -21.11
N TYR A 87 6.79 13.60 -19.99
CA TYR A 87 8.02 14.38 -19.90
C TYR A 87 9.14 13.73 -20.73
N VAL A 88 9.37 12.43 -20.56
CA VAL A 88 10.40 11.69 -21.31
C VAL A 88 10.05 11.65 -22.80
N SER A 89 8.78 11.43 -23.16
CA SER A 89 8.33 11.48 -24.55
C SER A 89 8.64 12.82 -25.23
N ASN A 90 8.45 13.94 -24.52
CA ASN A 90 8.79 15.27 -25.05
C ASN A 90 10.30 15.43 -25.24
N LEU A 91 11.12 14.99 -24.27
CA LEU A 91 12.57 15.01 -24.39
C LEU A 91 13.04 14.20 -25.59
N THR A 92 12.51 12.99 -25.80
CA THR A 92 12.83 12.16 -26.96
C THR A 92 12.60 12.88 -28.29
N ARG A 93 11.52 13.69 -28.39
CA ARG A 93 11.21 14.49 -29.58
C ARG A 93 12.19 15.65 -29.78
N GLU A 94 12.67 16.25 -28.71
CA GLU A 94 13.62 17.37 -28.73
C GLU A 94 15.05 16.89 -29.03
N THR A 95 15.46 15.74 -28.49
CA THR A 95 16.81 15.16 -28.66
C THR A 95 17.00 14.43 -29.99
N ALA A 96 15.91 14.16 -30.73
CA ALA A 96 15.95 13.52 -32.05
C ALA A 96 16.83 14.25 -33.08
N TYR A 97 17.22 15.52 -32.82
CA TYR A 97 18.04 16.35 -33.69
C TYR A 97 19.53 16.47 -33.32
N GLY A 98 20.05 15.60 -32.44
CA GLY A 98 21.46 15.15 -32.55
C GLY A 98 22.51 15.73 -31.60
N ALA A 99 22.35 15.59 -30.28
CA ALA A 99 23.45 15.92 -29.35
C ALA A 99 24.10 14.69 -28.67
N ASP A 100 23.38 13.59 -28.45
CA ASP A 100 23.92 12.41 -27.77
C ASP A 100 23.10 11.14 -28.10
N PRO A 101 23.64 10.20 -28.91
CA PRO A 101 22.96 8.95 -29.25
C PRO A 101 22.66 8.05 -28.05
N GLN A 102 23.52 8.06 -27.02
CA GLN A 102 23.32 7.24 -25.81
C GLN A 102 22.16 7.81 -24.99
N ALA A 103 22.13 9.13 -24.79
CA ALA A 103 21.02 9.78 -24.12
C ALA A 103 19.70 9.60 -24.89
N SER A 104 19.73 9.64 -26.22
CA SER A 104 18.54 9.42 -27.04
C SER A 104 17.99 7.99 -26.92
N ALA A 105 18.87 6.99 -26.85
CA ALA A 105 18.46 5.60 -26.62
C ALA A 105 17.87 5.43 -25.21
N ALA A 106 18.55 5.92 -24.19
CA ALA A 106 18.08 5.87 -22.80
C ALA A 106 16.72 6.57 -22.60
N LEU A 107 16.47 7.70 -23.29
CA LEU A 107 15.17 8.37 -23.28
C LEU A 107 14.07 7.54 -23.96
N HIS A 108 14.38 6.87 -25.07
CA HIS A 108 13.42 5.97 -25.72
C HIS A 108 13.06 4.78 -24.83
N ASP A 109 14.06 4.13 -24.22
CA ASP A 109 13.85 2.98 -23.34
C ASP A 109 13.10 3.39 -22.07
N CYS A 110 13.48 4.52 -21.46
CA CYS A 110 12.76 5.03 -20.30
C CYS A 110 11.31 5.42 -20.64
N PHE A 111 11.04 5.97 -21.83
CA PHE A 111 9.66 6.22 -22.24
C PHE A 111 8.86 4.92 -22.31
N SER A 112 9.41 3.87 -22.92
CA SER A 112 8.75 2.55 -23.00
C SER A 112 8.43 2.02 -21.61
N ASN A 113 9.43 1.97 -20.73
CA ASN A 113 9.24 1.50 -19.35
C ASN A 113 8.21 2.34 -18.58
N MET A 114 8.22 3.67 -18.74
CA MET A 114 7.24 4.53 -18.07
C MET A 114 5.82 4.37 -18.63
N ASP A 115 5.66 4.03 -19.91
CA ASP A 115 4.37 3.74 -20.52
C ASP A 115 3.81 2.39 -20.04
N ASP A 116 4.67 1.36 -19.96
CA ASP A 116 4.34 0.06 -19.37
C ASP A 116 3.92 0.20 -17.89
N ALA A 117 4.70 0.93 -17.08
CA ALA A 117 4.35 1.24 -15.71
C ALA A 117 2.99 1.96 -15.59
N VAL A 118 2.67 2.87 -16.51
CA VAL A 118 1.36 3.55 -16.54
C VAL A 118 0.23 2.54 -16.77
N ASP A 119 0.39 1.60 -17.70
CA ASP A 119 -0.62 0.60 -18.01
C ASP A 119 -0.83 -0.38 -16.86
N GLU A 120 0.23 -0.77 -16.16
CA GLU A 120 0.18 -1.64 -15.00
C GLU A 120 -0.46 -0.98 -13.78
N ILE A 121 -0.09 0.27 -13.47
CA ILE A 121 -0.73 1.05 -12.40
C ILE A 121 -2.21 1.30 -12.75
N HIS A 122 -2.53 1.56 -14.01
CA HIS A 122 -3.90 1.73 -14.45
C HIS A 122 -4.72 0.43 -14.35
N GLY A 123 -4.12 -0.72 -14.71
CA GLY A 123 -4.68 -2.04 -14.52
C GLY A 123 -5.00 -2.33 -13.05
N SER A 124 -4.05 -2.03 -12.17
CA SER A 124 -4.18 -2.10 -10.71
C SER A 124 -5.36 -1.28 -10.20
N LEU A 125 -5.47 -0.02 -10.64
CA LEU A 125 -6.57 0.86 -10.26
C LEU A 125 -7.94 0.32 -10.72
N ARG A 126 -8.00 -0.23 -11.94
CA ARG A 126 -9.21 -0.83 -12.51
C ARG A 126 -9.63 -2.08 -11.75
N GLN A 127 -8.68 -2.92 -11.34
CA GLN A 127 -8.95 -4.12 -10.55
C GLN A 127 -9.41 -3.76 -9.13
N MET A 128 -8.79 -2.77 -8.47
CA MET A 128 -9.22 -2.25 -7.17
C MET A 128 -10.67 -1.75 -7.18
N ARG A 129 -11.12 -1.12 -8.28
CA ARG A 129 -12.52 -0.65 -8.43
C ARG A 129 -13.53 -1.78 -8.61
N ARG A 130 -13.07 -3.00 -8.92
CA ARG A 130 -13.90 -4.17 -9.23
C ARG A 130 -13.68 -5.31 -8.24
N LEU A 131 -13.09 -5.01 -7.08
CA LEU A 131 -12.86 -6.01 -6.05
C LEU A 131 -14.17 -6.63 -5.59
N VAL A 132 -14.19 -7.94 -5.53
CA VAL A 132 -15.26 -8.68 -4.84
C VAL A 132 -15.09 -8.55 -3.32
N ALA A 133 -16.08 -9.02 -2.57
CA ALA A 133 -16.04 -8.95 -1.11
C ALA A 133 -14.78 -9.66 -0.54
N PRO A 134 -14.13 -9.08 0.49
CA PRO A 134 -13.04 -9.71 1.21
C PRO A 134 -13.35 -11.14 1.68
N GLY A 135 -12.32 -11.98 1.74
CA GLY A 135 -12.41 -13.34 2.28
C GLY A 135 -12.73 -14.45 1.26
N SER A 136 -12.99 -14.11 0.00
CA SER A 136 -13.13 -15.09 -1.08
C SER A 136 -11.79 -15.40 -1.76
N GLU A 137 -11.66 -16.58 -2.37
CA GLU A 137 -10.53 -16.91 -3.24
C GLU A 137 -10.42 -15.93 -4.42
N SER A 138 -11.56 -15.52 -4.99
CA SER A 138 -11.62 -14.50 -6.03
C SER A 138 -11.07 -13.16 -5.55
N PHE A 139 -11.33 -12.73 -4.31
CA PHE A 139 -10.71 -11.53 -3.75
C PHE A 139 -9.18 -11.67 -3.68
N ARG A 140 -8.69 -12.81 -3.19
CA ARG A 140 -7.24 -13.07 -3.08
C ARG A 140 -6.57 -13.04 -4.45
N PHE A 141 -7.18 -13.66 -5.46
CA PHE A 141 -6.67 -13.64 -6.83
C PHE A 141 -6.65 -12.22 -7.41
N GLN A 142 -7.73 -11.45 -7.23
CA GLN A 142 -7.81 -10.07 -7.72
C GLN A 142 -6.80 -9.15 -7.02
N MET A 143 -6.61 -9.29 -5.71
CA MET A 143 -5.57 -8.55 -4.99
C MET A 143 -4.16 -8.95 -5.43
N GLY A 144 -3.93 -10.24 -5.69
CA GLY A 144 -2.67 -10.73 -6.25
C GLY A 144 -2.32 -10.05 -7.56
N ASN A 145 -3.29 -9.86 -8.47
CA ASN A 145 -3.07 -9.11 -9.71
C ASN A 145 -2.66 -7.65 -9.44
N VAL A 146 -3.33 -6.96 -8.50
CA VAL A 146 -2.97 -5.58 -8.12
C VAL A 146 -1.54 -5.53 -7.58
N GLN A 147 -1.15 -6.47 -6.71
CA GLN A 147 0.19 -6.51 -6.14
C GLN A 147 1.25 -6.78 -7.20
N THR A 148 1.00 -7.73 -8.10
CA THR A 148 1.91 -8.06 -9.21
C THR A 148 2.11 -6.86 -10.13
N TRP A 149 1.04 -6.24 -10.63
CA TRP A 149 1.16 -5.10 -11.55
C TRP A 149 1.80 -3.87 -10.87
N MET A 150 1.50 -3.60 -9.61
CA MET A 150 2.18 -2.52 -8.89
C MET A 150 3.67 -2.79 -8.64
N SER A 151 4.07 -4.07 -8.52
CA SER A 151 5.48 -4.46 -8.37
C SER A 151 6.22 -4.43 -9.70
N ALA A 152 5.55 -4.81 -10.79
CA ALA A 152 6.09 -4.68 -12.14
C ALA A 152 6.31 -3.20 -12.48
N ALA A 153 5.37 -2.31 -12.13
CA ALA A 153 5.51 -0.88 -12.41
C ALA A 153 6.73 -0.28 -11.70
N LEU A 154 7.03 -0.71 -10.47
CA LEU A 154 8.25 -0.34 -9.77
C LEU A 154 9.52 -0.82 -10.47
N THR A 155 9.47 -2.00 -11.07
CA THR A 155 10.58 -2.59 -11.82
C THR A 155 10.84 -1.80 -13.10
N ASP A 156 9.79 -1.41 -13.81
CA ASP A 156 9.92 -0.58 -15.01
C ASP A 156 10.43 0.82 -14.66
N GLU A 157 9.93 1.41 -13.58
CA GLU A 157 10.41 2.70 -13.09
C GLU A 157 11.89 2.66 -12.66
N GLU A 158 12.36 1.54 -12.07
CA GLU A 158 13.78 1.28 -11.79
C GLU A 158 14.59 1.12 -13.09
N THR A 159 14.09 0.33 -14.03
CA THR A 159 14.75 0.06 -15.31
C THR A 159 14.92 1.35 -16.12
N CYS A 160 13.96 2.27 -16.07
CA CYS A 160 14.14 3.62 -16.64
C CYS A 160 15.36 4.31 -16.03
N THR A 161 15.55 4.31 -14.70
CA THR A 161 16.69 4.98 -14.07
C THR A 161 18.02 4.30 -14.38
N ASP A 162 18.03 2.96 -14.41
CA ASP A 162 19.22 2.16 -14.70
C ASP A 162 19.69 2.36 -16.15
N GLY A 163 18.76 2.60 -17.09
CA GLY A 163 19.07 2.91 -18.49
C GLY A 163 19.93 4.18 -18.70
N PHE A 164 20.10 5.01 -17.67
CA PHE A 164 20.95 6.21 -17.73
C PHE A 164 22.34 6.02 -17.11
N GLU A 165 22.71 4.83 -16.61
CA GLU A 165 24.01 4.61 -15.97
C GLU A 165 25.20 5.03 -16.86
N ASP A 166 25.18 4.60 -18.13
CA ASP A 166 26.21 4.91 -19.12
C ASP A 166 26.06 6.27 -19.81
N VAL A 167 24.97 7.01 -19.53
CA VAL A 167 24.76 8.35 -20.06
C VAL A 167 25.64 9.35 -19.28
N ARG A 168 26.31 10.24 -20.02
CA ARG A 168 27.15 11.28 -19.42
C ARG A 168 26.37 12.12 -18.41
N GLU A 169 27.00 12.40 -17.27
CA GLU A 169 26.44 13.32 -16.28
C GLU A 169 26.10 14.68 -16.89
N GLY A 170 24.94 15.20 -16.49
CA GLY A 170 24.44 16.48 -16.98
C GLY A 170 22.99 16.72 -16.60
N PRO A 171 22.46 17.93 -16.86
CA PRO A 171 21.13 18.34 -16.42
C PRO A 171 20.02 17.38 -16.84
N LEU A 172 20.09 16.85 -18.07
CA LEU A 172 19.12 15.87 -18.59
C LEU A 172 19.03 14.62 -17.71
N LYS A 173 20.17 13.97 -17.44
CA LYS A 173 20.24 12.75 -16.63
C LYS A 173 19.74 13.01 -15.21
N THR A 174 20.21 14.09 -14.58
CA THR A 174 19.77 14.50 -13.24
C THR A 174 18.26 14.71 -13.19
N GLU A 175 17.71 15.46 -14.14
CA GLU A 175 16.29 15.79 -14.18
C GLU A 175 15.37 14.60 -14.43
N VAL A 176 15.78 13.66 -15.28
CA VAL A 176 15.04 12.41 -15.52
C VAL A 176 15.10 11.52 -14.28
N TYR A 177 16.29 11.35 -13.70
CA TYR A 177 16.50 10.53 -12.52
C TYR A 177 15.68 11.02 -11.32
N GLU A 178 15.74 12.31 -10.98
CA GLU A 178 15.01 12.89 -9.85
C GLU A 178 13.50 12.70 -9.99
N ARG A 179 12.96 12.92 -11.20
CA ARG A 179 11.53 12.74 -11.48
C ARG A 179 11.11 11.27 -11.41
N ALA A 180 11.89 10.36 -12.00
CA ALA A 180 11.61 8.92 -11.93
C ALA A 180 11.65 8.41 -10.49
N VAL A 181 12.64 8.84 -9.69
CA VAL A 181 12.73 8.49 -8.26
C VAL A 181 11.51 8.97 -7.48
N GLU A 182 10.95 10.14 -7.80
CA GLU A 182 9.71 10.60 -7.16
C GLU A 182 8.52 9.68 -7.50
N VAL A 183 8.42 9.21 -8.74
CA VAL A 183 7.40 8.22 -9.16
C VAL A 183 7.58 6.93 -8.36
N LYS A 184 8.81 6.37 -8.33
CA LYS A 184 9.17 5.15 -7.58
C LYS A 184 8.74 5.21 -6.13
N LYS A 185 8.99 6.34 -5.46
CA LYS A 185 8.60 6.54 -4.06
C LYS A 185 7.08 6.51 -3.86
N LEU A 186 6.33 7.12 -4.77
CA LEU A 186 4.86 7.10 -4.72
C LEU A 186 4.31 5.69 -5.02
N THR A 187 4.80 5.03 -6.07
CA THR A 187 4.39 3.67 -6.44
C THR A 187 4.73 2.67 -5.32
N SER A 188 5.89 2.81 -4.67
CA SER A 188 6.32 1.98 -3.53
C SER A 188 5.39 2.15 -2.33
N ASN A 189 5.05 3.39 -1.98
CA ASN A 189 4.08 3.66 -0.92
C ASN A 189 2.68 3.11 -1.26
N ALA A 190 2.24 3.25 -2.51
CA ALA A 190 0.96 2.70 -2.95
C ALA A 190 0.92 1.17 -2.85
N LEU A 191 1.98 0.47 -3.27
CA LEU A 191 2.10 -0.97 -3.12
C LEU A 191 2.09 -1.40 -1.65
N ALA A 192 2.79 -0.66 -0.76
CA ALA A 192 2.76 -0.94 0.67
C ALA A 192 1.34 -0.83 1.27
N LEU A 193 0.57 0.19 0.87
CA LEU A 193 -0.82 0.37 1.30
C LEU A 193 -1.75 -0.72 0.72
N VAL A 194 -1.52 -1.15 -0.52
CA VAL A 194 -2.19 -2.30 -1.14
C VAL A 194 -1.93 -3.59 -0.35
N ASN A 195 -0.68 -3.84 0.03
CA ASN A 195 -0.31 -5.01 0.83
C ASN A 195 -0.98 -4.98 2.20
N SER A 196 -0.95 -3.83 2.88
CA SER A 196 -1.63 -3.66 4.17
C SER A 196 -3.15 -3.91 4.08
N TYR A 197 -3.78 -3.46 2.99
CA TYR A 197 -5.20 -3.73 2.77
C TYR A 197 -5.46 -5.23 2.54
N ALA A 198 -4.66 -5.89 1.71
CA ALA A 198 -4.79 -7.33 1.44
C ALA A 198 -4.67 -8.16 2.73
N GLU A 199 -3.70 -7.83 3.60
CA GLU A 199 -3.51 -8.49 4.90
C GLU A 199 -4.72 -8.31 5.82
N LYS A 200 -5.20 -7.06 6.00
CA LYS A 200 -6.37 -6.76 6.84
C LYS A 200 -7.63 -7.47 6.34
N ALA A 201 -7.83 -7.52 5.03
CA ALA A 201 -8.96 -8.19 4.40
C ALA A 201 -8.95 -9.71 4.64
N VAL A 202 -7.77 -10.33 4.69
CA VAL A 202 -7.60 -11.73 5.05
C VAL A 202 -7.86 -11.96 6.54
N SER A 203 -7.36 -11.11 7.43
CA SER A 203 -7.62 -11.23 8.88
C SER A 203 -9.11 -11.13 9.22
N LEU A 204 -9.86 -10.24 8.57
CA LEU A 204 -11.30 -10.12 8.75
C LEU A 204 -12.05 -11.40 8.33
N SER A 205 -11.57 -12.11 7.31
CA SER A 205 -12.17 -13.37 6.88
C SER A 205 -11.96 -14.50 7.89
N PHE A 206 -10.80 -14.57 8.54
CA PHE A 206 -10.56 -15.51 9.64
C PHE A 206 -11.43 -15.23 10.85
N VAL A 207 -11.60 -13.97 11.24
CA VAL A 207 -12.47 -13.58 12.37
C VAL A 207 -13.93 -13.92 12.08
N ASN A 208 -14.43 -13.64 10.87
CA ASN A 208 -15.79 -13.99 10.48
C ASN A 208 -15.99 -15.50 10.35
N GLY A 209 -14.98 -16.24 9.88
CA GLY A 209 -14.99 -17.70 9.83
C GLY A 209 -15.06 -18.34 11.23
N ALA A 210 -14.26 -17.86 12.17
CA ALA A 210 -14.27 -18.32 13.56
C ALA A 210 -15.62 -18.06 14.25
N LYS A 211 -16.22 -16.88 13.98
CA LYS A 211 -17.55 -16.53 14.51
C LYS A 211 -18.67 -17.38 13.90
N PHE A 212 -18.51 -17.88 12.68
CA PHE A 212 -19.48 -18.76 12.03
C PHE A 212 -19.40 -20.19 12.59
N THR A 213 -18.21 -20.67 12.94
CA THR A 213 -18.03 -21.99 13.59
C THR A 213 -18.50 -22.04 15.04
N GLU A 214 -18.62 -20.91 15.75
CA GLU A 214 -19.20 -20.86 17.10
C GLU A 214 -20.75 -20.83 17.10
N LEU A 215 -21.39 -20.67 15.94
CA LEU A 215 -22.84 -20.56 15.79
C LEU A 215 -23.48 -21.82 15.15
N THR A 216 -22.70 -22.87 14.91
CA THR A 216 -23.13 -24.20 14.43
C THR A 216 -22.84 -25.27 15.46
#